data_AF-S7XTB0-F1
#
_entry.id   AF-S7XTB0-F1
#
_cell.length_a   1.000
_cell.length_b   1.000
_cell.length_c   1.000
_cell.angle_alpha   90.00
_cell.angle_beta   90.00
_cell.angle_gamma   90.00
#
_symmetry.space_group_name_H-M   'P 1'
#
loop_
_entity.id
_entity.type
_entity.pdbx_description
1 polymer ?
#
loop_
_entity_poly.entity_id
_entity_poly.type
_entity_poly.pdbx_seq_one_letter_code
_entity_poly.pdbx_strand_id
1 'polypeptide(L)'
;MKIVEDKNDFLTNNEILEIFGKMKESKNTILETMRYSVNLYCSEPSNIVDLEKYNLYPLEKFQLLNNNPKSLLCLQLIIEEMEERFTEEELEEILNLFIK
;
A
#
# COMPACT_ATOMS: atom_id res chain seq x y z
N MET A 1 -30.84 3.54 1.39
CA MET A 1 -29.52 4.09 1.06
C MET A 1 -29.32 3.87 -0.43
N LYS A 2 -29.12 4.94 -1.22
CA LYS A 2 -28.78 4.82 -2.65
C LYS A 2 -27.31 5.20 -2.80
N ILE A 3 -26.51 4.34 -3.42
CA ILE A 3 -25.12 4.65 -3.75
C ILE A 3 -25.19 5.68 -4.89
N VAL A 4 -24.61 6.86 -4.66
CA VAL A 4 -24.71 8.02 -5.56
C VAL A 4 -23.65 7.93 -6.67
N GLU A 5 -22.44 7.50 -6.32
CA GLU A 5 -21.35 7.16 -7.24
C GLU A 5 -20.56 6.00 -6.63
N ASP A 6 -20.23 5.02 -7.46
CA ASP A 6 -19.42 3.86 -7.08
C ASP A 6 -17.95 4.18 -7.36
N LYS A 7 -17.37 5.06 -6.53
CA LYS A 7 -15.93 5.37 -6.57
C LYS A 7 -15.19 4.30 -5.76
N ASN A 8 -14.91 3.19 -6.43
CA ASN A 8 -14.04 2.14 -5.92
C ASN A 8 -12.59 2.56 -6.16
N ASP A 9 -12.03 3.30 -5.22
CA ASP A 9 -10.59 3.59 -5.19
C ASP A 9 -9.93 2.80 -4.06
N PHE A 10 -8.69 2.41 -4.28
CA PHE A 10 -7.94 1.65 -3.28
C PHE A 10 -7.32 2.63 -2.28
N LEU A 11 -7.56 2.40 -0.98
CA LEU A 11 -6.96 3.18 0.10
C LEU A 11 -5.73 2.46 0.63
N THR A 12 -4.58 3.13 0.61
CA THR A 12 -3.33 2.60 1.15
C THR A 12 -3.37 2.55 2.68
N ASN A 13 -2.54 1.68 3.27
CA ASN A 13 -2.43 1.56 4.73
C ASN A 13 -2.12 2.92 5.39
N ASN A 14 -1.29 3.75 4.75
CA ASN A 14 -0.98 5.09 5.21
C ASN A 14 -2.19 6.01 5.24
N GLU A 15 -2.99 6.03 4.17
CA GLU A 15 -4.21 6.83 4.10
C GLU A 15 -5.23 6.38 5.15
N ILE A 16 -5.38 5.07 5.34
CA ILE A 16 -6.24 4.50 6.39
C ILE A 16 -5.77 4.99 7.76
N LEU A 17 -4.48 4.91 8.06
CA LEU A 17 -3.92 5.39 9.32
C LEU A 17 -4.14 6.88 9.54
N GLU A 18 -3.98 7.71 8.50
CA GLU A 18 -4.29 9.13 8.59
C GLU A 18 -5.76 9.40 8.87
N ILE A 19 -6.66 8.67 8.19
CA ILE A 19 -8.10 8.79 8.38
C ILE A 19 -8.46 8.44 9.83
N PHE A 20 -7.99 7.30 10.34
CA PHE A 20 -8.25 6.85 11.72
C PHE A 20 -7.55 7.71 12.78
N GLY A 21 -6.42 8.34 12.45
CA GLY A 21 -5.74 9.32 13.30
C GLY A 21 -6.54 10.63 13.44
N LYS A 22 -7.27 11.04 12.40
CA LYS A 22 -8.15 12.23 12.42
C LYS A 22 -9.50 11.95 13.10
N MET A 23 -9.91 10.68 13.22
CA MET A 23 -11.15 10.31 13.91
C MET A 23 -10.99 10.32 15.44
N LYS A 24 -11.89 11.03 16.14
CA LYS A 24 -11.98 10.99 17.61
C LYS A 24 -12.49 9.63 18.10
N GLU A 25 -12.11 9.25 19.32
CA GLU A 25 -12.70 8.10 20.00
C GLU A 25 -14.22 8.19 20.02
N SER A 26 -14.87 7.11 19.63
CA SER A 26 -16.32 7.01 19.52
C SER A 26 -16.79 5.84 20.36
N LYS A 27 -17.93 6.00 21.06
CA LYS A 27 -18.54 4.90 21.82
C LYS A 27 -19.24 3.85 20.93
N ASN A 28 -19.00 3.89 19.61
CA ASN A 28 -19.58 2.96 18.67
C ASN A 28 -18.70 1.70 18.59
N THR A 29 -19.24 0.56 19.04
CA THR A 29 -18.56 -0.75 19.03
C THR A 29 -18.02 -1.15 17.65
N ILE A 30 -18.68 -0.74 16.57
CA ILE A 30 -18.23 -1.02 15.20
C ILE A 30 -16.93 -0.27 14.91
N LEU A 31 -16.83 1.00 15.31
CA LEU A 31 -15.62 1.81 15.10
C LEU A 31 -14.44 1.27 15.92
N GLU A 32 -14.68 0.80 17.14
CA GLU A 32 -13.64 0.17 17.96
C GLU A 32 -13.14 -1.14 17.37
N THR A 33 -14.04 -1.96 16.81
CA THR A 33 -13.67 -3.19 16.11
C THR A 33 -12.82 -2.88 14.87
N MET A 34 -13.23 -1.88 14.09
CA MET A 34 -12.45 -1.42 12.93
C MET A 34 -11.08 -0.87 13.35
N ARG A 35 -11.02 -0.07 14.42
CA ARG A 35 -9.76 0.48 14.95
C ARG A 35 -8.81 -0.63 15.38
N TYR A 36 -9.31 -1.68 16.03
CA TYR A 36 -8.52 -2.85 16.37
C TYR A 36 -7.95 -3.54 15.12
N SER A 37 -8.78 -3.77 14.10
CA SER A 37 -8.30 -4.36 12.84
C SER A 37 -7.24 -3.49 12.16
N VAL A 38 -7.45 -2.18 12.10
CA VAL A 38 -6.45 -1.25 11.52
C VAL A 38 -5.15 -1.32 12.28
N ASN A 39 -5.17 -1.29 13.62
CA ASN A 39 -3.94 -1.39 14.40
C ASN A 39 -3.23 -2.74 14.22
N LEU A 40 -3.98 -3.83 14.01
CA LEU A 40 -3.44 -5.17 13.81
C LEU A 40 -2.78 -5.36 12.45
N TYR A 41 -3.37 -4.79 11.38
CA TYR A 41 -2.93 -5.01 10.00
C TYR A 41 -2.14 -3.85 9.40
N CYS A 42 -2.34 -2.63 9.89
CA CYS A 42 -1.68 -1.41 9.43
C CYS A 42 -0.79 -0.89 10.57
N SER A 43 0.34 -1.53 10.84
CA SER A 43 1.18 -1.17 11.99
C SER A 43 2.40 -0.33 11.62
N GLU A 44 2.92 -0.46 10.41
CA GLU A 44 4.08 0.29 9.95
C GLU A 44 3.68 1.26 8.84
N PRO A 45 4.00 2.56 8.97
CA PRO A 45 3.79 3.50 7.88
C PRO A 45 4.69 3.09 6.72
N SER A 46 4.08 2.88 5.56
CA SER A 46 4.78 2.64 4.32
C SER A 46 5.63 3.86 3.95
N ASN A 47 6.82 3.64 3.40
CA ASN A 47 7.61 4.72 2.85
C ASN A 47 6.85 5.37 1.69
N ILE A 48 6.74 6.71 1.70
CA ILE A 48 6.19 7.46 0.57
C ILE A 48 7.29 7.51 -0.49
N VAL A 49 7.13 6.70 -1.52
CA VAL A 49 8.08 6.51 -2.60
C VAL A 49 7.44 6.96 -3.92
N ASP A 50 8.22 7.65 -4.76
CA ASP A 50 7.81 7.99 -6.11
C ASP A 50 8.08 6.81 -7.07
N LEU A 51 7.00 6.16 -7.50
CA LEU A 51 7.01 5.04 -8.45
C LEU A 51 6.57 5.45 -9.86
N GLU A 52 6.34 6.73 -10.13
CA GLU A 52 5.81 7.21 -11.42
C GLU A 52 6.78 6.99 -12.59
N LYS A 53 8.07 6.87 -12.29
CA LYS A 53 9.12 6.64 -13.29
C LYS A 53 9.11 5.23 -13.88
N TYR A 54 8.52 4.27 -13.18
CA TYR A 54 8.48 2.87 -13.59
C TYR A 54 7.13 2.51 -14.18
N ASN A 55 7.13 1.68 -15.21
CA ASN A 55 5.91 1.22 -15.88
C ASN A 55 5.19 0.10 -15.07
N LEU A 56 4.83 0.44 -13.83
CA LEU A 56 4.09 -0.40 -12.90
C LEU A 56 2.59 -0.16 -13.06
N TYR A 57 1.81 -1.23 -12.99
CA TYR A 57 0.35 -1.13 -12.97
C TYR A 57 -0.13 -0.47 -11.67
N PRO A 58 -1.30 0.20 -11.68
CA PRO A 58 -1.83 0.88 -10.49
C PRO A 58 -1.93 -0.03 -9.26
N LEU A 59 -2.34 -1.29 -9.45
CA LEU A 59 -2.44 -2.27 -8.37
C LEU A 59 -1.07 -2.71 -7.85
N GLU A 60 -0.07 -2.83 -8.73
CA GLU A 60 1.31 -3.15 -8.33
C GLU A 60 1.88 -2.01 -7.48
N LYS A 61 1.72 -0.75 -7.92
CA LYS A 61 2.13 0.43 -7.13
C LYS A 61 1.47 0.41 -5.75
N PHE A 62 0.16 0.15 -5.69
CA PHE A 62 -0.59 0.03 -4.45
C PHE A 62 -0.04 -1.08 -3.53
N GLN A 63 0.22 -2.26 -4.08
CA GLN A 63 0.74 -3.40 -3.32
C GLN A 63 2.18 -3.18 -2.84
N LEU A 64 3.04 -2.56 -3.67
CA LEU A 64 4.42 -2.22 -3.30
C LEU A 64 4.44 -1.24 -2.13
N LEU A 65 3.64 -0.18 -2.19
CA LEU A 65 3.49 0.77 -1.10
C LEU A 65 3.05 0.04 0.18
N ASN A 66 2.00 -0.79 0.14
CA ASN A 66 1.47 -1.42 1.34
C ASN A 66 2.37 -2.53 1.95
N ASN A 67 3.15 -3.24 1.14
CA ASN A 67 3.94 -4.39 1.61
C ASN A 67 5.40 -4.07 1.91
N ASN A 68 5.93 -2.94 1.44
CA ASN A 68 7.30 -2.49 1.69
C ASN A 68 8.35 -3.60 1.43
N PRO A 69 8.56 -3.99 0.15
CA PRO A 69 9.40 -5.13 -0.21
C PRO A 69 10.85 -4.94 0.25
N LYS A 70 11.45 -6.01 0.81
CA LYS A 70 12.84 -6.01 1.33
C LYS A 70 13.80 -6.88 0.51
N SER A 71 13.28 -7.59 -0.49
CA SER A 71 14.08 -8.43 -1.37
C SER A 71 13.43 -8.54 -2.75
N LEU A 72 14.22 -8.96 -3.74
CA LEU A 72 13.74 -9.23 -5.10
C LEU A 72 12.63 -10.28 -5.13
N LEU A 73 12.68 -11.27 -4.23
CA LEU A 73 11.63 -12.28 -4.09
C LEU A 73 10.28 -11.64 -3.70
N CYS A 74 10.29 -10.60 -2.87
CA CYS A 74 9.06 -9.87 -2.54
C CYS A 74 8.50 -9.14 -3.76
N LEU A 75 9.36 -8.58 -4.61
CA LEU A 75 8.93 -7.93 -5.86
C LEU A 75 8.26 -8.94 -6.81
N GLN A 76 8.79 -10.16 -6.89
CA GLN A 76 8.24 -11.22 -7.76
C GLN A 76 6.84 -11.70 -7.34
N LEU A 77 6.46 -11.51 -6.08
CA LEU A 77 5.11 -11.79 -5.59
C LEU A 77 4.10 -10.71 -5.96
N ILE A 78 4.56 -9.53 -6.38
CA ILE A 78 3.73 -8.35 -6.64
C ILE A 78 3.71 -8.00 -8.13
N ILE A 79 4.86 -8.01 -8.78
CA ILE A 79 5.03 -7.62 -10.19
C ILE A 79 5.00 -8.87 -11.05
N GLU A 80 3.97 -9.00 -11.88
CA GLU A 80 3.85 -10.11 -12.82
C GLU A 80 4.92 -10.01 -13.91
N GLU A 81 5.54 -11.15 -14.24
CA GLU A 81 6.57 -11.29 -15.30
C GLU A 81 7.68 -10.23 -15.19
N MET A 82 8.11 -9.92 -13.96
CA MET A 82 9.06 -8.82 -13.69
C MET A 82 10.39 -8.94 -14.44
N GLU A 83 10.87 -10.16 -14.68
CA GLU A 83 12.12 -10.45 -15.40
C GLU A 83 12.02 -10.11 -16.91
N GLU A 84 10.81 -10.09 -17.47
CA GLU A 84 10.58 -9.72 -18.86
C GLU A 84 10.30 -8.22 -19.02
N ARG A 85 9.73 -7.59 -17.98
CA ARG A 85 9.30 -6.19 -18.00
C ARG A 85 10.36 -5.20 -17.56
N PHE A 86 11.30 -5.63 -16.72
CA PHE A 86 12.31 -4.76 -16.11
C PHE A 86 13.68 -5.41 -16.18
N THR A 87 14.70 -4.56 -16.26
CA THR A 87 16.09 -4.99 -16.11
C THR A 87 16.43 -5.24 -14.64
N GLU A 88 17.46 -6.04 -14.38
CA GLU A 88 17.95 -6.30 -13.01
C GLU A 88 18.34 -5.00 -12.29
N GLU A 89 18.90 -4.04 -13.03
CA GLU A 89 19.27 -2.71 -12.53
C GLU A 89 18.02 -1.91 -12.09
N GLU A 90 16.97 -1.86 -12.91
CA GLU A 90 15.72 -1.17 -12.57
C GLU A 90 15.01 -1.80 -11.36
N LEU A 91 15.05 -3.12 -11.26
CA LEU A 91 14.45 -3.85 -10.13
C LEU A 91 15.19 -3.56 -8.83
N GLU A 92 16.51 -3.48 -8.87
CA GLU A 92 17.33 -3.10 -7.73
C GLU A 92 17.11 -1.62 -7.37
N GLU A 93 16.96 -0.72 -8.35
CA GLU A 93 16.57 0.67 -8.11
C GLU A 93 15.20 0.78 -7.42
N ILE A 94 14.19 0.05 -7.89
CA ILE A 94 12.86 0.00 -7.25
C ILE A 94 13.01 -0.49 -5.81
N LEU A 95 13.76 -1.57 -5.58
CA LEU A 95 13.94 -2.15 -4.25
C LEU A 95 14.65 -1.17 -3.30
N ASN A 96 15.66 -0.46 -3.78
CA ASN A 96 16.41 0.54 -3.02
C ASN A 96 15.57 1.72 -2.55
N LEU A 97 14.41 1.98 -3.16
CA LEU A 97 13.51 3.02 -2.68
C LEU A 97 12.82 2.65 -1.35
N PHE A 98 12.74 1.36 -1.04
CA PHE A 98 12.05 0.83 0.14
C PHE A 98 13.00 0.49 1.29
N ILE A 99 14.27 0.20 0.97
CA ILE A 99 15.31 -0.10 1.96
C ILE A 99 15.88 1.22 2.51
N LYS A 100 15.58 1.51 3.78
CA LYS A 100 16.20 2.57 4.57
C LYS A 100 17.00 1.99 5.74
#